data_AF-G9KVV8-F1
#
_entry.id   AF-G9KVV8-F1
#
_cell.length_a   1.000
_cell.length_b   1.000
_cell.length_c   1.000
_cell.angle_alpha   90.00
_cell.angle_beta   90.00
_cell.angle_gamma   90.00
#
_symmetry.space_group_name_H-M   'P 1'
#
loop_
_entity.id
_entity.type
_entity.pdbx_description
1 polymer ?
#
loop_
_entity_poly.entity_id
_entity_poly.type
_entity_poly.pdbx_seq_one_letter_code
_entity_poly.pdbx_strand_id
1 'polypeptide(L)'
;GLLLRMANLMGIGFHGELPSAEAEDLVLEEMWRFNQTYQLAHGTAEEKVPVWYIMDEFGSRIQHSDTPSFATAPFFYMPQQVAYTLLWPLRDLDTGEEVTRDFAYGETDPLIRKCMLLPWVPADLLDLSFSTPEPPAEHYQAILEENKEKLPLAISPVAYPCDHVFKVYTDIQQVLRHLTHPRFTFAQSEADADILYNFSHFKDYRRLSQERPNVLLNQFPCENLLTVKDCLASIARRAGGPEGPAWLPRTFNLRTELPQFVSCFQQRERRGQDNHWICKPWNLARSLDTHVTRSLHSIVRHRESSPKVVSKYIESPVLFLREDVGRVKFDVRYVVLLRSVKPLRLFVYDVFWLRFSNRPFALDDLDDYEKHFTVMNYDPEVVLKQVHYDEFIPEFEKQYP
;
A
#
# COMPACT_ATOMS: atom_id res chain seq x y z
N GLY A 1 15.09 -17.19 26.12
CA GLY A 1 13.89 -16.67 25.44
C GLY A 1 14.26 -16.13 24.06
N LEU A 2 13.27 -15.82 23.21
CA LEU A 2 13.49 -15.32 21.85
C LEU A 2 14.37 -14.06 21.83
N LEU A 3 14.07 -13.07 22.69
CA LEU A 3 14.79 -11.80 22.73
C LEU A 3 16.30 -11.97 23.02
N LEU A 4 16.69 -12.85 23.95
CA LEU A 4 18.09 -13.18 24.21
C LEU A 4 18.79 -13.76 22.96
N ARG A 5 18.13 -14.66 22.23
CA ARG A 5 18.68 -15.25 20.99
C ARG A 5 18.87 -14.18 19.92
N MET A 6 17.88 -13.30 19.76
CA MET A 6 17.92 -12.18 18.80
C MET A 6 19.03 -11.19 19.14
N ALA A 7 19.14 -10.78 20.39
CA ALA A 7 20.20 -9.88 20.85
C ALA A 7 21.60 -10.48 20.59
N ASN A 8 21.82 -11.76 20.91
CA ASN A 8 23.08 -12.44 20.64
C ASN A 8 23.41 -12.52 19.13
N LEU A 9 22.40 -12.79 18.30
CA LEU A 9 22.54 -12.86 16.85
C LEU A 9 22.94 -11.50 16.25
N MET A 10 22.43 -10.41 16.84
CA MET A 10 22.68 -9.03 16.43
C MET A 10 23.88 -8.39 17.14
N GLY A 11 24.53 -9.09 18.08
CA GLY A 11 25.65 -8.56 18.86
C GLY A 11 25.25 -7.48 19.88
N ILE A 12 23.99 -7.43 20.29
CA ILE A 12 23.46 -6.47 21.26
C ILE A 12 23.74 -6.99 22.67
N GLY A 13 24.66 -6.34 23.37
CA GLY A 13 24.97 -6.63 24.77
C GLY A 13 23.99 -5.97 25.72
N PHE A 14 23.62 -6.66 26.79
CA PHE A 14 22.87 -6.09 27.91
C PHE A 14 23.38 -6.64 29.24
N HIS A 15 23.25 -5.86 30.31
CA HIS A 15 23.71 -6.22 31.64
C HIS A 15 22.55 -6.84 32.45
N GLY A 16 22.56 -8.17 32.64
CA GLY A 16 21.57 -8.90 33.45
C GLY A 16 21.25 -10.30 32.91
N GLU A 17 20.43 -11.07 33.64
CA GLU A 17 19.95 -12.39 33.19
C GLU A 17 18.81 -12.29 32.15
N LEU A 18 18.13 -11.14 32.08
CA LEU A 18 17.03 -10.87 31.16
C LEU A 18 17.29 -9.58 30.36
N PRO A 19 16.94 -9.53 29.06
CA PRO A 19 17.08 -8.33 28.25
C PRO A 19 16.19 -7.18 28.76
N SER A 20 16.68 -5.94 28.70
CA SER A 20 15.93 -4.73 29.06
C SER A 20 15.01 -4.26 27.93
N ALA A 21 14.09 -3.33 28.21
CA ALA A 21 13.27 -2.68 27.17
C ALA A 21 14.15 -1.97 26.12
N GLU A 22 15.28 -1.38 26.53
CA GLU A 22 16.27 -0.80 25.61
C GLU A 22 16.85 -1.86 24.65
N ALA A 23 17.08 -3.08 25.13
CA ALA A 23 17.56 -4.18 24.28
C ALA A 23 16.48 -4.64 23.28
N GLU A 24 15.20 -4.55 23.66
CA GLU A 24 14.08 -4.82 22.75
C GLU A 24 14.03 -3.79 21.62
N ASP A 25 14.10 -2.50 21.94
CA ASP A 25 14.12 -1.42 20.94
C ASP A 25 15.30 -1.57 19.96
N LEU A 26 16.50 -1.85 20.48
CA LEU A 26 17.68 -2.08 19.66
C LEU A 26 17.54 -3.30 18.75
N VAL A 27 16.93 -4.39 19.25
CA VAL A 27 16.65 -5.59 18.43
C VAL A 27 15.66 -5.26 17.32
N LEU A 28 14.59 -4.51 17.60
CA LEU A 28 13.59 -4.12 16.61
C LEU A 28 14.14 -3.15 15.56
N GLU A 29 15.14 -2.34 15.93
CA GLU A 29 15.87 -1.48 15.00
C GLU A 29 16.82 -2.28 14.10
N GLU A 30 17.65 -3.16 14.69
CA GLU A 30 18.68 -3.92 13.97
C GLU A 30 18.12 -5.09 13.16
N MET A 31 16.95 -5.64 13.53
CA MET A 31 16.38 -6.83 12.87
C MET A 31 16.21 -6.68 11.36
N TRP A 32 16.04 -5.45 10.86
CA TRP A 32 15.86 -5.20 9.44
C TRP A 32 17.07 -5.60 8.58
N ARG A 33 18.26 -5.68 9.17
CA ARG A 33 19.47 -6.17 8.48
C ARG A 33 19.47 -7.69 8.29
N PHE A 34 18.66 -8.40 9.08
CA PHE A 34 18.60 -9.86 9.13
C PHE A 34 17.33 -10.41 8.50
N ASN A 35 16.23 -9.65 8.60
CA ASN A 35 14.93 -9.99 8.06
C ASN A 35 15.00 -10.36 6.58
N GLN A 36 14.52 -11.55 6.25
CA GLN A 36 14.25 -12.04 4.91
C GLN A 36 12.72 -12.07 4.70
N THR A 37 12.29 -12.14 3.45
CA THR A 37 10.86 -12.21 3.13
C THR A 37 10.59 -13.20 2.02
N TYR A 38 9.44 -13.85 2.07
CA TYR A 38 8.86 -14.56 0.93
C TYR A 38 7.35 -14.32 0.86
N GLN A 39 6.75 -14.67 -0.27
CA GLN A 39 5.31 -14.57 -0.47
C GLN A 39 4.82 -15.84 -1.17
N LEU A 40 3.64 -16.32 -0.79
CA LEU A 40 3.00 -17.44 -1.48
C LEU A 40 2.37 -16.95 -2.79
N ALA A 41 2.56 -17.69 -3.88
CA ALA A 41 2.02 -17.32 -5.19
C ALA A 41 0.49 -17.51 -5.30
N HIS A 42 -0.07 -18.40 -4.48
CA HIS A 42 -1.48 -18.78 -4.48
C HIS A 42 -2.15 -18.42 -3.15
N GLY A 43 -3.47 -18.25 -3.18
CA GLY A 43 -4.28 -17.86 -2.02
C GLY A 43 -5.04 -16.54 -2.19
N THR A 44 -5.80 -16.21 -1.16
CA THR A 44 -6.47 -14.93 -0.92
C THR A 44 -5.46 -13.78 -0.78
N ALA A 45 -5.93 -12.53 -0.76
CA ALA A 45 -5.03 -11.39 -0.59
C ALA A 45 -4.31 -11.42 0.78
N GLU A 46 -4.98 -11.94 1.80
CA GLU A 46 -4.50 -12.14 3.16
C GLU A 46 -3.41 -13.21 3.22
N GLU A 47 -3.62 -14.36 2.58
CA GLU A 47 -2.62 -15.44 2.50
C GLU A 47 -1.40 -15.05 1.67
N LYS A 48 -1.56 -14.06 0.79
CA LYS A 48 -0.50 -13.46 -0.01
C LYS A 48 0.21 -12.32 0.73
N VAL A 49 -0.09 -12.02 1.99
CA VAL A 49 0.72 -11.06 2.74
C VAL A 49 2.15 -11.64 2.89
N PRO A 50 3.21 -10.82 2.70
CA PRO A 50 4.57 -11.30 2.83
C PRO A 50 4.88 -11.86 4.23
N VAL A 51 5.56 -12.99 4.27
CA VAL A 51 6.07 -13.59 5.51
C VAL A 51 7.49 -13.13 5.72
N TRP A 52 7.73 -12.48 6.85
CA TRP A 52 9.05 -12.05 7.31
C TRP A 52 9.65 -13.09 8.25
N TYR A 53 10.94 -13.38 8.07
CA TYR A 53 11.66 -14.35 8.89
C TYR A 53 13.13 -13.98 9.05
N ILE A 54 13.76 -14.50 10.09
CA ILE A 54 15.21 -14.41 10.29
C ILE A 54 15.78 -15.82 10.23
N MET A 55 16.88 -15.97 9.49
CA MET A 55 17.56 -17.25 9.37
C MET A 55 18.20 -17.65 10.71
N ASP A 56 18.62 -18.91 10.82
CA ASP A 56 19.41 -19.35 11.96
C ASP A 56 20.75 -18.61 12.09
N GLU A 57 21.52 -18.97 13.10
CA GLU A 57 22.81 -18.36 13.43
C GLU A 57 23.80 -18.42 12.26
N PHE A 58 23.75 -19.46 11.42
CA PHE A 58 24.62 -19.58 10.26
C PHE A 58 24.14 -18.66 9.13
N GLY A 59 22.86 -18.76 8.74
CA GLY A 59 22.32 -17.95 7.65
C GLY A 59 22.38 -16.45 7.94
N SER A 60 22.15 -16.05 9.20
CA SER A 60 22.21 -14.65 9.64
C SER A 60 23.61 -14.06 9.66
N ARG A 61 24.66 -14.89 9.56
CA ARG A 61 26.06 -14.43 9.45
C ARG A 61 26.49 -14.18 8.02
N ILE A 62 25.73 -14.62 7.02
CA ILE A 62 26.04 -14.42 5.60
C ILE A 62 25.99 -12.92 5.29
N GLN A 63 27.13 -12.34 4.91
CA GLN A 63 27.28 -10.92 4.63
C GLN A 63 26.99 -10.59 3.16
N HIS A 64 26.80 -9.29 2.91
CA HIS A 64 26.73 -8.75 1.57
C HIS A 64 28.10 -8.77 0.86
N SER A 65 28.10 -9.14 -0.42
CA SER A 65 29.22 -8.89 -1.35
C SER A 65 28.67 -8.62 -2.76
N ASP A 66 29.27 -7.65 -3.48
CA ASP A 66 29.02 -7.41 -4.91
C ASP A 66 29.59 -8.54 -5.80
N THR A 67 30.52 -9.33 -5.27
CA THR A 67 31.07 -10.54 -5.90
C THR A 67 30.84 -11.74 -4.98
N PRO A 68 29.58 -12.19 -4.86
CA PRO A 68 29.19 -13.18 -3.85
C PRO A 68 29.79 -14.56 -4.12
N SER A 69 30.10 -15.29 -3.05
CA SER A 69 30.51 -16.70 -3.15
C SER A 69 29.32 -17.65 -3.31
N PHE A 70 28.14 -17.27 -2.82
CA PHE A 70 26.94 -18.08 -2.84
C PHE A 70 25.71 -17.30 -3.31
N ALA A 71 24.70 -18.03 -3.79
CA ALA A 71 23.35 -17.55 -3.94
C ALA A 71 22.42 -18.24 -2.94
N THR A 72 21.33 -17.55 -2.59
CA THR A 72 20.31 -18.05 -1.69
C THR A 72 18.91 -17.85 -2.26
N ALA A 73 18.00 -18.77 -1.98
CA ALA A 73 16.59 -18.59 -2.29
C ALA A 73 15.68 -19.21 -1.23
N PRO A 74 14.56 -18.56 -0.86
CA PRO A 74 13.53 -19.20 -0.06
C PRO A 74 12.89 -20.34 -0.84
N PHE A 75 12.64 -21.47 -0.18
CA PHE A 75 12.07 -22.67 -0.78
C PHE A 75 11.09 -23.32 0.18
N PHE A 76 9.83 -23.48 -0.26
CA PHE A 76 8.82 -24.14 0.54
C PHE A 76 8.67 -25.62 0.12
N TYR A 77 9.07 -26.54 1.00
CA TYR A 77 8.99 -27.97 0.74
C TYR A 77 7.60 -28.50 1.12
N MET A 78 6.70 -28.54 0.14
CA MET A 78 5.30 -28.92 0.31
C MET A 78 5.05 -30.22 1.09
N PRO A 79 5.78 -31.34 0.86
CA PRO A 79 5.50 -32.59 1.56
C PRO A 79 5.69 -32.53 3.09
N GLN A 80 6.59 -31.67 3.57
CA GLN A 80 6.80 -31.46 5.01
C GLN A 80 6.14 -30.18 5.52
N GLN A 81 5.64 -29.33 4.63
CA GLN A 81 5.12 -28.00 4.95
C GLN A 81 6.15 -27.13 5.68
N VAL A 82 7.43 -27.23 5.30
CA VAL A 82 8.54 -26.49 5.91
C VAL A 82 9.16 -25.54 4.89
N ALA A 83 9.45 -24.32 5.32
CA ALA A 83 10.23 -23.34 4.56
C ALA A 83 11.72 -23.50 4.87
N TYR A 84 12.54 -23.56 3.82
CA TYR A 84 13.99 -23.60 3.86
C TYR A 84 14.56 -22.36 3.15
N THR A 85 15.80 -22.02 3.46
CA THR A 85 16.63 -21.18 2.58
C THR A 85 17.65 -22.09 1.92
N LEU A 86 17.52 -22.28 0.60
CA LEU A 86 18.53 -23.01 -0.17
C LEU A 86 19.76 -22.12 -0.33
N LEU A 87 20.94 -22.73 -0.25
CA LEU A 87 22.24 -22.08 -0.38
C LEU A 87 23.10 -22.92 -1.33
N TRP A 88 23.66 -22.31 -2.37
CA TRP A 88 24.54 -23.01 -3.31
C TRP A 88 25.69 -22.12 -3.80
N PRO A 89 26.88 -22.70 -4.04
CA PRO A 89 28.06 -21.93 -4.44
C PRO A 89 27.92 -21.40 -5.87
N LEU A 90 28.46 -20.21 -6.10
CA LEU A 90 28.57 -19.58 -7.43
C LEU A 90 29.95 -19.73 -8.06
N ARG A 91 30.94 -20.13 -7.25
CA ARG A 91 32.32 -20.40 -7.63
C ARG A 91 32.93 -21.42 -6.67
N ASP A 92 34.08 -21.97 -7.05
CA ASP A 92 34.87 -22.79 -6.14
C ASP A 92 35.41 -21.93 -4.97
N LEU A 93 35.55 -22.57 -3.81
CA LEU A 93 35.97 -21.95 -2.54
C LEU A 93 37.05 -22.80 -1.85
N ASP A 94 38.04 -22.12 -1.30
CA ASP A 94 39.02 -22.69 -0.40
C ASP A 94 38.47 -22.83 1.03
N THR A 95 39.08 -23.72 1.81
CA THR A 95 38.71 -23.92 3.22
C THR A 95 38.96 -22.63 4.01
N GLY A 96 37.91 -22.13 4.67
CA GLY A 96 37.97 -20.90 5.48
C GLY A 96 37.59 -19.62 4.72
N GLU A 97 37.30 -19.69 3.42
CA GLU A 97 36.70 -18.57 2.70
C GLU A 97 35.29 -18.22 3.23
N GLU A 98 34.93 -16.95 3.11
CA GLU A 98 33.66 -16.42 3.62
C GLU A 98 32.48 -16.78 2.69
N VAL A 99 31.37 -17.17 3.32
CA VAL A 99 30.07 -17.34 2.65
C VAL A 99 29.40 -15.96 2.56
N THR A 100 29.24 -15.46 1.35
CA THR A 100 28.66 -14.14 1.06
C THR A 100 27.56 -14.25 0.00
N ARG A 101 26.64 -13.29 0.00
CA ARG A 101 25.56 -13.17 -0.99
C ARG A 101 25.38 -11.73 -1.46
N ASP A 102 24.74 -11.56 -2.61
CA ASP A 102 24.30 -10.24 -3.05
C ASP A 102 22.87 -9.96 -2.53
N PHE A 103 22.72 -8.94 -1.68
CA PHE A 103 21.42 -8.53 -1.14
C PHE A 103 20.65 -7.60 -2.08
N ALA A 104 21.31 -7.05 -3.11
CA ALA A 104 20.69 -6.25 -4.16
C ALA A 104 20.71 -6.97 -5.52
N TYR A 105 20.77 -8.31 -5.50
CA TYR A 105 20.82 -9.14 -6.69
C TYR A 105 19.72 -8.79 -7.69
N GLY A 106 20.11 -8.63 -8.96
CA GLY A 106 19.21 -8.34 -10.07
C GLY A 106 18.85 -6.86 -10.28
N GLU A 107 19.22 -5.96 -9.34
CA GLU A 107 19.06 -4.52 -9.53
C GLU A 107 20.20 -3.96 -10.39
N THR A 108 19.84 -3.35 -11.52
CA THR A 108 20.80 -2.86 -12.52
C THR A 108 21.03 -1.35 -12.42
N ASP A 109 20.11 -0.60 -11.81
CA ASP A 109 20.30 0.83 -11.56
C ASP A 109 21.28 1.02 -10.37
N PRO A 110 22.47 1.63 -10.58
CA PRO A 110 23.48 1.76 -9.52
C PRO A 110 22.99 2.58 -8.32
N LEU A 111 22.13 3.57 -8.55
CA LEU A 111 21.63 4.45 -7.50
C LEU A 111 20.54 3.75 -6.68
N ILE A 112 19.66 3.00 -7.33
CA ILE A 112 18.69 2.14 -6.64
C ILE A 112 19.41 1.07 -5.83
N ARG A 113 20.41 0.40 -6.44
CA ARG A 113 21.25 -0.59 -5.78
C ARG A 113 21.92 -0.03 -4.53
N LYS A 114 22.54 1.17 -4.63
CA LYS A 114 23.13 1.88 -3.48
C LYS A 114 22.11 2.10 -2.36
N CYS A 115 20.87 2.44 -2.68
CA CYS A 115 19.81 2.63 -1.69
C CYS A 115 19.33 1.31 -1.07
N MET A 116 19.23 0.24 -1.86
CA MET A 116 18.83 -1.08 -1.37
C MET A 116 19.83 -1.64 -0.35
N LEU A 117 21.11 -1.29 -0.50
CA LEU A 117 22.18 -1.75 0.38
C LEU A 117 22.30 -0.95 1.69
N LEU A 118 21.52 0.12 1.89
CA LEU A 118 21.57 0.94 3.10
C LEU A 118 21.56 0.17 4.44
N PRO A 119 20.79 -0.92 4.60
CA PRO A 119 20.82 -1.70 5.85
C PRO A 119 22.20 -2.31 6.17
N TRP A 120 23.08 -2.50 5.18
CA TRP A 120 24.41 -3.11 5.37
C TRP A 120 25.56 -2.16 5.06
N VAL A 121 25.37 -1.23 4.13
CA VAL A 121 26.39 -0.29 3.66
C VAL A 121 25.83 1.13 3.79
N PRO A 122 26.27 1.89 4.81
CA PRO A 122 25.87 3.28 4.98
C PRO A 122 26.18 4.11 3.73
N ALA A 123 25.23 4.95 3.33
CA ALA A 123 25.36 5.77 2.14
C ALA A 123 24.64 7.12 2.34
N ASP A 124 25.34 8.20 1.98
CA ASP A 124 24.79 9.56 1.96
C ASP A 124 24.24 9.90 0.56
N LEU A 125 23.02 10.43 0.51
CA LEU A 125 22.30 10.92 -0.67
C LEU A 125 21.79 12.38 -0.47
N LEU A 126 22.35 13.13 0.48
CA LEU A 126 21.97 14.52 0.76
C LEU A 126 22.16 15.47 -0.44
N ASP A 127 23.09 15.17 -1.34
CA ASP A 127 23.35 15.96 -2.56
C ASP A 127 22.33 15.69 -3.69
N LEU A 128 21.52 14.63 -3.57
CA LEU A 128 20.51 14.30 -4.57
C LEU A 128 19.27 15.20 -4.40
N SER A 129 18.66 15.60 -5.51
CA SER A 129 17.33 16.23 -5.46
C SER A 129 16.25 15.20 -5.14
N PHE A 130 15.41 15.48 -4.15
CA PHE A 130 14.23 14.67 -3.85
C PHE A 130 12.97 15.07 -4.65
N SER A 131 13.13 15.93 -5.66
CA SER A 131 12.05 16.33 -6.57
C SER A 131 11.55 15.15 -7.39
N THR A 132 10.25 14.97 -7.46
CA THR A 132 9.61 13.89 -8.23
C THR A 132 8.55 14.50 -9.16
N PRO A 133 8.91 14.95 -10.37
CA PRO A 133 7.91 15.46 -11.31
C PRO A 133 6.86 14.40 -11.69
N GLU A 134 5.78 14.84 -12.33
CA GLU A 134 4.85 13.90 -12.96
C GLU A 134 5.60 13.06 -14.01
N PRO A 135 5.48 11.72 -14.01
CA PRO A 135 6.01 10.88 -15.06
C PRO A 135 5.49 11.29 -16.46
N PRO A 136 6.26 11.02 -17.52
CA PRO A 136 5.83 11.36 -18.87
C PRO A 136 4.68 10.45 -19.34
N ALA A 137 4.00 10.81 -20.43
CA ALA A 137 2.79 10.12 -20.90
C ALA A 137 3.02 8.62 -21.19
N GLU A 138 4.23 8.26 -21.63
CA GLU A 138 4.65 6.88 -21.93
C GLU A 138 4.56 5.97 -20.70
N HIS A 139 4.79 6.52 -19.50
CA HIS A 139 4.62 5.77 -18.25
C HIS A 139 3.16 5.31 -18.07
N TYR A 140 2.21 6.21 -18.30
CA TYR A 140 0.79 5.90 -18.20
C TYR A 140 0.29 5.00 -19.35
N GLN A 141 0.89 5.13 -20.53
CA GLN A 141 0.63 4.24 -21.65
C GLN A 141 1.10 2.80 -21.35
N ALA A 142 2.26 2.62 -20.72
CA ALA A 142 2.74 1.31 -20.30
C ALA A 142 1.80 0.67 -19.25
N ILE A 143 1.28 1.46 -18.30
CA ILE A 143 0.28 0.99 -17.33
C ILE A 143 -1.01 0.53 -18.03
N LEU A 144 -1.48 1.28 -19.03
CA LEU A 144 -2.66 0.92 -19.81
C LEU A 144 -2.46 -0.42 -20.54
N GLU A 145 -1.29 -0.61 -21.14
CA GLU A 145 -0.91 -1.84 -21.85
C GLU A 145 -0.79 -3.04 -20.91
N GLU A 146 -0.14 -2.89 -19.75
CA GLU A 146 -0.03 -3.93 -18.73
C GLU A 146 -1.41 -4.35 -18.21
N ASN A 147 -2.32 -3.38 -18.03
CA ASN A 147 -3.71 -3.62 -17.65
C ASN A 147 -4.57 -4.26 -18.74
N LYS A 148 -4.04 -4.40 -19.96
CA LYS A 148 -4.72 -4.95 -21.15
C LYS A 148 -6.04 -4.26 -21.44
N GLU A 149 -6.10 -2.96 -21.16
CA GLU A 149 -7.32 -2.17 -21.33
C GLU A 149 -7.32 -1.47 -22.69
N LYS A 150 -8.45 -1.54 -23.39
CA LYS A 150 -8.64 -0.90 -24.71
C LYS A 150 -9.61 0.25 -24.59
N LEU A 151 -9.15 1.45 -24.88
CA LEU A 151 -9.95 2.67 -24.81
C LEU A 151 -11.14 2.65 -25.82
N PRO A 152 -12.28 3.25 -25.45
CA PRO A 152 -13.47 3.29 -26.30
C PRO A 152 -13.27 4.17 -27.54
N LEU A 153 -14.08 3.93 -28.57
CA LEU A 153 -14.28 4.88 -29.67
C LEU A 153 -15.26 5.97 -29.25
N ALA A 154 -15.23 7.11 -29.95
CA ALA A 154 -16.21 8.16 -29.76
C ALA A 154 -17.61 7.65 -30.17
N ILE A 155 -18.57 7.82 -29.26
CA ILE A 155 -19.97 7.44 -29.45
C ILE A 155 -20.86 8.68 -29.32
N SER A 156 -22.03 8.65 -29.97
CA SER A 156 -23.05 9.68 -29.79
C SER A 156 -23.91 9.33 -28.56
N PRO A 157 -24.02 10.21 -27.54
CA PRO A 157 -24.84 9.94 -26.37
C PRO A 157 -26.32 9.77 -26.76
N VAL A 158 -26.97 8.74 -26.20
CA VAL A 158 -28.41 8.53 -26.38
C VAL A 158 -29.19 9.24 -25.27
N ALA A 159 -30.22 9.98 -25.67
CA ALA A 159 -31.22 10.51 -24.76
C ALA A 159 -32.32 9.47 -24.57
N TYR A 160 -32.52 9.02 -23.34
CA TYR A 160 -33.60 8.11 -22.98
C TYR A 160 -34.83 8.88 -22.54
N PRO A 161 -36.05 8.48 -22.96
CA PRO A 161 -37.30 9.01 -22.43
C PRO A 161 -37.40 8.90 -20.90
N CYS A 162 -38.20 9.77 -20.29
CA CYS A 162 -38.38 9.79 -18.83
C CYS A 162 -39.04 8.52 -18.28
N ASP A 163 -39.84 7.84 -19.10
CA ASP A 163 -40.56 6.60 -18.82
C ASP A 163 -39.81 5.33 -19.26
N HIS A 164 -38.61 5.49 -19.84
CA HIS A 164 -37.80 4.33 -20.23
C HIS A 164 -37.45 3.47 -19.00
N VAL A 165 -37.70 2.17 -19.13
CA VAL A 165 -37.38 1.13 -18.15
C VAL A 165 -36.09 0.45 -18.58
N PHE A 166 -35.03 0.65 -17.79
CA PHE A 166 -33.72 0.08 -18.04
C PHE A 166 -33.65 -1.38 -17.59
N LYS A 167 -33.04 -2.23 -18.41
CA LYS A 167 -32.63 -3.58 -18.03
C LYS A 167 -31.20 -3.57 -17.51
N VAL A 168 -31.01 -4.04 -16.28
CA VAL A 168 -29.72 -4.06 -15.60
C VAL A 168 -29.20 -5.49 -15.52
N TYR A 169 -27.96 -5.70 -15.93
CA TYR A 169 -27.19 -6.89 -15.61
C TYR A 169 -26.15 -6.55 -14.54
N THR A 170 -26.06 -7.35 -13.49
CA THR A 170 -25.13 -7.12 -12.38
C THR A 170 -24.77 -8.42 -11.67
N ASP A 171 -23.51 -8.54 -11.27
CA ASP A 171 -22.99 -9.57 -10.37
C ASP A 171 -22.98 -9.13 -8.89
N ILE A 172 -23.41 -7.89 -8.60
CA ILE A 172 -23.33 -7.28 -7.28
C ILE A 172 -24.59 -7.59 -6.46
N GLN A 173 -24.44 -8.41 -5.42
CA GLN A 173 -25.54 -8.83 -4.54
C GLN A 173 -26.31 -7.67 -3.91
N GLN A 174 -25.61 -6.59 -3.55
CA GLN A 174 -26.23 -5.38 -2.99
C GLN A 174 -27.14 -4.70 -4.01
N VAL A 175 -26.75 -4.65 -5.29
CA VAL A 175 -27.59 -4.08 -6.34
C VAL A 175 -28.80 -4.98 -6.59
N LEU A 176 -28.60 -6.30 -6.68
CA LEU A 176 -29.68 -7.28 -6.85
C LEU A 176 -30.75 -7.17 -5.75
N ARG A 177 -30.34 -6.92 -4.51
CA ARG A 177 -31.25 -6.85 -3.35
C ARG A 177 -31.93 -5.50 -3.17
N HIS A 178 -31.30 -4.40 -3.61
CA HIS A 178 -31.74 -3.05 -3.27
C HIS A 178 -32.15 -2.18 -4.46
N LEU A 179 -31.94 -2.63 -5.70
CA LEU A 179 -32.46 -1.93 -6.88
C LEU A 179 -33.95 -2.24 -7.07
N THR A 180 -34.80 -1.47 -6.39
CA THR A 180 -36.25 -1.68 -6.36
C THR A 180 -37.05 -0.63 -7.15
N HIS A 181 -36.38 0.39 -7.67
CA HIS A 181 -37.06 1.49 -8.37
C HIS A 181 -37.70 0.99 -9.69
N PRO A 182 -38.97 1.33 -9.99
CA PRO A 182 -39.75 0.71 -11.08
C PRO A 182 -39.21 0.95 -12.50
N ARG A 183 -38.30 1.92 -12.66
CA ARG A 183 -37.58 2.18 -13.92
C ARG A 183 -36.42 1.21 -14.17
N PHE A 184 -36.20 0.24 -13.30
CA PHE A 184 -35.15 -0.75 -13.46
C PHE A 184 -35.72 -2.15 -13.33
N THR A 185 -35.32 -3.02 -14.23
CA THR A 185 -35.61 -4.46 -14.23
C THR A 185 -34.32 -5.22 -14.46
N PHE A 186 -34.26 -6.50 -14.10
CA PHE A 186 -33.05 -7.29 -14.30
C PHE A 186 -33.07 -8.02 -15.66
N ALA A 187 -31.94 -7.96 -16.37
CA ALA A 187 -31.72 -8.71 -17.59
C ALA A 187 -31.30 -10.16 -17.26
N GLN A 188 -31.70 -11.12 -18.11
CA GLN A 188 -31.28 -12.52 -17.97
C GLN A 188 -29.86 -12.77 -18.48
N SER A 189 -29.39 -11.91 -19.40
CA SER A 189 -28.06 -11.99 -19.98
C SER A 189 -27.45 -10.59 -20.13
N GLU A 190 -26.12 -10.51 -20.20
CA GLU A 190 -25.45 -9.24 -20.49
C GLU A 190 -25.92 -8.64 -21.83
N ALA A 191 -26.17 -9.47 -22.83
CA ALA A 191 -26.51 -9.04 -24.19
C ALA A 191 -27.83 -8.26 -24.26
N ASP A 192 -28.77 -8.57 -23.37
CA ASP A 192 -30.10 -7.96 -23.34
C ASP A 192 -30.19 -6.71 -22.44
N ALA A 193 -29.10 -6.35 -21.75
CA ALA A 193 -29.09 -5.27 -20.78
C ALA A 193 -28.90 -3.88 -21.42
N ASP A 194 -29.49 -2.85 -20.82
CA ASP A 194 -29.18 -1.45 -21.11
C ASP A 194 -28.03 -0.94 -20.22
N ILE A 195 -27.86 -1.55 -19.04
CA ILE A 195 -26.85 -1.19 -18.04
C ILE A 195 -26.08 -2.44 -17.63
N LEU A 196 -24.76 -2.38 -17.72
CA LEU A 196 -23.85 -3.34 -17.10
C LEU A 196 -23.29 -2.71 -15.82
N TYR A 197 -23.69 -3.24 -14.67
CA TYR A 197 -23.27 -2.76 -13.35
C TYR A 197 -22.49 -3.87 -12.64
N ASN A 198 -21.20 -4.00 -12.96
CA ASN A 198 -20.41 -5.14 -12.52
C ASN A 198 -19.37 -4.74 -11.47
N PHE A 199 -19.03 -5.69 -10.59
CA PHE A 199 -17.90 -5.61 -9.69
C PHE A 199 -16.58 -5.83 -10.44
N SER A 200 -16.59 -6.74 -11.41
CA SER A 200 -15.44 -7.05 -12.26
C SER A 200 -15.09 -5.89 -13.21
N HIS A 201 -13.79 -5.70 -13.46
CA HIS A 201 -13.31 -4.62 -14.30
C HIS A 201 -13.63 -4.81 -15.78
N PHE A 202 -14.18 -3.78 -16.42
CA PHE A 202 -14.25 -3.75 -17.88
C PHE A 202 -12.87 -3.44 -18.47
N LYS A 203 -12.47 -4.24 -19.47
CA LYS A 203 -11.17 -4.09 -20.14
C LYS A 203 -11.30 -3.71 -21.61
N ASP A 204 -12.28 -4.27 -22.33
CA ASP A 204 -12.47 -4.01 -23.76
C ASP A 204 -13.57 -2.97 -23.99
N TYR A 205 -13.32 -1.72 -23.57
CA TYR A 205 -14.25 -0.60 -23.81
C TYR A 205 -14.41 -0.32 -25.31
N ARG A 206 -13.38 -0.62 -26.11
CA ARG A 206 -13.44 -0.53 -27.58
C ARG A 206 -14.55 -1.40 -28.15
N ARG A 207 -14.57 -2.70 -27.82
CA ARG A 207 -15.63 -3.63 -28.26
C ARG A 207 -17.01 -3.13 -27.85
N LEU A 208 -17.16 -2.73 -26.58
CA LEU A 208 -18.44 -2.20 -26.07
C LEU A 208 -18.90 -0.96 -26.84
N SER A 209 -18.00 -0.01 -27.11
CA SER A 209 -18.32 1.20 -27.88
C SER A 209 -18.69 0.93 -29.35
N GLN A 210 -18.21 -0.18 -29.93
CA GLN A 210 -18.47 -0.56 -31.33
C GLN A 210 -19.77 -1.37 -31.47
N GLU A 211 -19.92 -2.40 -30.65
CA GLU A 211 -21.02 -3.37 -30.75
C GLU A 211 -22.27 -2.89 -30.01
N ARG A 212 -22.08 -2.15 -28.89
CA ARG A 212 -23.16 -1.73 -28.00
C ARG A 212 -22.96 -0.27 -27.55
N PRO A 213 -22.88 0.70 -28.47
CA PRO A 213 -22.54 2.10 -28.17
C PRO A 213 -23.47 2.77 -27.15
N ASN A 214 -24.67 2.23 -26.93
CA ASN A 214 -25.68 2.80 -26.06
C ASN A 214 -25.70 2.19 -24.65
N VAL A 215 -24.91 1.14 -24.40
CA VAL A 215 -24.85 0.47 -23.10
C VAL A 215 -24.21 1.39 -22.06
N LEU A 216 -24.80 1.44 -20.86
CA LEU A 216 -24.27 2.22 -19.75
C LEU A 216 -23.42 1.31 -18.86
N LEU A 217 -22.26 1.83 -18.44
CA LEU A 217 -21.30 1.13 -17.57
C LEU A 217 -21.17 1.87 -16.23
N ASN A 218 -20.86 1.14 -15.17
CA ASN A 218 -20.58 1.70 -13.85
C ASN A 218 -19.08 2.04 -13.61
N GLN A 219 -18.27 2.07 -14.66
CA GLN A 219 -16.82 2.27 -14.59
C GLN A 219 -16.35 3.13 -15.77
N PHE A 220 -15.30 3.91 -15.56
CA PHE A 220 -14.57 4.66 -16.58
C PHE A 220 -13.27 3.93 -16.97
N PRO A 221 -12.81 4.11 -18.22
CA PRO A 221 -11.48 3.68 -18.58
C PRO A 221 -10.42 4.43 -17.77
N CYS A 222 -9.30 3.77 -17.48
CA CYS A 222 -8.16 4.30 -16.72
C CYS A 222 -8.46 4.70 -15.26
N GLU A 223 -9.54 4.21 -14.63
CA GLU A 223 -9.83 4.50 -13.21
C GLU A 223 -8.72 4.10 -12.25
N ASN A 224 -7.90 3.12 -12.63
CA ASN A 224 -6.72 2.69 -11.88
C ASN A 224 -5.75 3.86 -11.63
N LEU A 225 -5.73 4.88 -12.49
CA LEU A 225 -4.87 6.06 -12.29
C LEU A 225 -5.23 6.87 -11.05
N LEU A 226 -6.49 6.80 -10.59
CA LEU A 226 -6.95 7.46 -9.37
C LEU A 226 -7.12 6.48 -8.20
N THR A 227 -7.37 5.20 -8.48
CA THR A 227 -7.70 4.19 -7.46
C THR A 227 -6.51 3.35 -7.00
N VAL A 228 -5.38 3.35 -7.72
CA VAL A 228 -4.12 2.70 -7.31
C VAL A 228 -3.15 3.74 -6.74
N LYS A 229 -2.52 3.43 -5.60
CA LYS A 229 -1.84 4.43 -4.76
C LYS A 229 -0.64 5.09 -5.42
N ASP A 230 0.16 4.33 -6.17
CA ASP A 230 1.32 4.85 -6.89
C ASP A 230 0.91 5.76 -8.06
N CYS A 231 -0.13 5.35 -8.80
CA CYS A 231 -0.68 6.16 -9.88
C CYS A 231 -1.32 7.44 -9.34
N LEU A 232 -2.08 7.36 -8.24
CA LEU A 232 -2.65 8.53 -7.59
C LEU A 232 -1.56 9.51 -7.13
N ALA A 233 -0.51 9.00 -6.50
CA ALA A 233 0.62 9.81 -6.05
C ALA A 233 1.34 10.51 -7.22
N SER A 234 1.53 9.80 -8.35
CA SER A 234 2.20 10.37 -9.51
C SER A 234 1.31 11.38 -10.25
N ILE A 235 0.03 11.07 -10.50
CA ILE A 235 -0.87 11.96 -11.25
C ILE A 235 -1.31 13.18 -10.45
N ALA A 236 -1.36 13.09 -9.11
CA ALA A 236 -1.66 14.23 -8.25
C ALA A 236 -0.63 15.37 -8.41
N ARG A 237 0.61 15.06 -8.80
CA ARG A 237 1.67 16.04 -9.09
C ARG A 237 1.30 16.96 -10.24
N ARG A 238 0.42 16.54 -11.16
CA ARG A 238 -0.15 17.42 -12.18
C ARG A 238 -0.84 18.66 -11.58
N ALA A 239 -1.45 18.49 -10.40
CA ALA A 239 -2.17 19.55 -9.70
C ALA A 239 -1.29 20.35 -8.71
N GLY A 240 -0.16 19.80 -8.27
CA GLY A 240 0.67 20.38 -7.20
C GLY A 240 2.16 20.54 -7.52
N GLY A 241 2.59 20.24 -8.74
CA GLY A 241 4.00 20.20 -9.13
C GLY A 241 4.75 18.99 -8.53
N PRO A 242 6.09 18.99 -8.59
CA PRO A 242 6.91 17.85 -8.19
C PRO A 242 6.76 17.41 -6.73
N GLU A 243 6.36 18.32 -5.84
CA GLU A 243 6.11 18.01 -4.43
C GLU A 243 4.75 17.34 -4.20
N GLY A 244 3.84 17.44 -5.16
CA GLY A 244 2.45 17.04 -5.02
C GLY A 244 1.59 18.16 -4.42
N PRO A 245 0.26 17.99 -4.44
CA PRO A 245 -0.65 19.00 -3.93
C PRO A 245 -0.71 18.98 -2.40
N ALA A 246 -0.96 20.14 -1.77
CA ALA A 246 -0.93 20.28 -0.31
C ALA A 246 -1.90 19.34 0.45
N TRP A 247 -2.97 18.86 -0.20
CA TRP A 247 -3.94 17.95 0.38
C TRP A 247 -3.50 16.47 0.37
N LEU A 248 -2.42 16.13 -0.35
CA LEU A 248 -1.87 14.77 -0.39
C LEU A 248 -0.51 14.76 0.32
N PRO A 249 -0.31 13.91 1.35
CA PRO A 249 1.00 13.78 1.97
C PRO A 249 2.08 13.39 0.95
N ARG A 250 3.30 13.92 1.14
CA ARG A 250 4.46 13.64 0.28
C ARG A 250 4.62 12.12 0.12
N THR A 251 4.61 11.64 -1.11
CA THR A 251 4.56 10.20 -1.42
C THR A 251 5.53 9.85 -2.54
N PHE A 252 6.29 8.76 -2.33
CA PHE A 252 7.27 8.23 -3.26
C PHE A 252 6.95 6.78 -3.61
N ASN A 253 7.17 6.40 -4.88
CA ASN A 253 7.15 5.01 -5.31
C ASN A 253 8.47 4.34 -4.95
N LEU A 254 8.46 3.35 -4.05
CA LEU A 254 9.70 2.71 -3.59
C LEU A 254 10.42 1.92 -4.69
N ARG A 255 9.78 1.58 -5.81
CA ARG A 255 10.46 0.93 -6.94
C ARG A 255 11.28 1.91 -7.77
N THR A 256 10.70 3.05 -8.13
CA THR A 256 11.27 3.99 -9.12
C THR A 256 11.83 5.27 -8.50
N GLU A 257 11.46 5.59 -7.26
CA GLU A 257 11.78 6.87 -6.60
C GLU A 257 12.48 6.66 -5.25
N LEU A 258 13.05 5.48 -5.02
CA LEU A 258 13.79 5.15 -3.80
C LEU A 258 14.90 6.17 -3.47
N PRO A 259 15.73 6.63 -4.42
CA PRO A 259 16.81 7.56 -4.13
C PRO A 259 16.30 8.93 -3.69
N GLN A 260 15.24 9.42 -4.34
CA GLN A 260 14.56 10.66 -3.97
C GLN A 260 13.96 10.56 -2.57
N PHE A 261 13.35 9.42 -2.24
CA PHE A 261 12.85 9.16 -0.89
C PHE A 261 13.98 9.16 0.15
N VAL A 262 15.07 8.40 -0.08
CA VAL A 262 16.22 8.33 0.83
C VAL A 262 16.81 9.72 1.06
N SER A 263 17.00 10.49 -0.01
CA SER A 263 17.49 11.87 0.10
C SER A 263 16.54 12.74 0.93
N CYS A 264 15.23 12.66 0.69
CA CYS A 264 14.22 13.37 1.48
C CYS A 264 14.30 12.98 2.97
N PHE A 265 14.38 11.67 3.25
CA PHE A 265 14.47 11.13 4.60
C PHE A 265 15.70 11.66 5.34
N GLN A 266 16.89 11.58 4.73
CA GLN A 266 18.15 12.06 5.32
C GLN A 266 18.15 13.58 5.52
N GLN A 267 17.58 14.34 4.58
CA GLN A 267 17.47 15.79 4.73
C GLN A 267 16.54 16.20 5.87
N ARG A 268 15.43 15.47 6.08
CA ARG A 268 14.52 15.69 7.22
C ARG A 268 15.21 15.36 8.54
N GLU A 269 15.89 14.22 8.60
CA GLU A 269 16.65 13.79 9.77
C GLU A 269 17.73 14.82 10.15
N ARG A 270 18.53 15.30 9.17
CA ARG A 270 19.55 16.34 9.38
C ARG A 270 18.96 17.66 9.89
N ARG A 271 17.71 17.96 9.54
CA ARG A 271 16.98 19.17 9.99
C ARG A 271 16.24 18.97 11.31
N GLY A 272 16.32 17.79 11.92
CA GLY A 272 15.57 17.46 13.15
C GLY A 272 14.06 17.49 12.95
N GLN A 273 13.58 17.20 11.74
CA GLN A 273 12.16 17.16 11.41
C GLN A 273 11.56 15.78 11.70
N ASP A 274 10.25 15.73 11.93
CA ASP A 274 9.53 14.45 12.05
C ASP A 274 9.77 13.57 10.81
N ASN A 275 10.01 12.29 11.05
CA ASN A 275 10.36 11.33 10.02
C ASN A 275 9.53 10.04 10.11
N HIS A 276 8.28 10.14 10.57
CA HIS A 276 7.34 9.02 10.51
C HIS A 276 6.77 8.87 9.10
N TRP A 277 6.81 7.66 8.57
CA TRP A 277 6.31 7.30 7.26
C TRP A 277 5.39 6.10 7.33
N ILE A 278 4.52 5.97 6.33
CA ILE A 278 3.65 4.82 6.16
C ILE A 278 3.90 4.17 4.80
N CYS A 279 4.33 2.91 4.84
CA CYS A 279 4.54 2.05 3.67
C CYS A 279 3.24 1.36 3.30
N LYS A 280 2.78 1.52 2.05
CA LYS A 280 1.50 0.98 1.57
C LYS A 280 1.70 0.22 0.26
N PRO A 281 1.16 -0.99 0.10
CA PRO A 281 1.16 -1.69 -1.18
C PRO A 281 0.33 -0.93 -2.21
N TRP A 282 0.73 -0.97 -3.48
CA TRP A 282 0.08 -0.20 -4.55
C TRP A 282 -1.44 -0.46 -4.60
N ASN A 283 -1.84 -1.73 -4.61
CA ASN A 283 -3.22 -2.18 -4.89
C ASN A 283 -3.86 -3.04 -3.79
N LEU A 284 -3.21 -3.27 -2.64
CA LEU A 284 -3.88 -3.93 -1.50
C LEU A 284 -4.81 -2.96 -0.75
N ALA A 285 -5.87 -3.53 -0.18
CA ALA A 285 -6.88 -2.82 0.59
C ALA A 285 -6.89 -3.30 2.06
N ARG A 286 -7.76 -2.72 2.88
CA ARG A 286 -7.99 -3.12 4.29
C ARG A 286 -6.76 -3.01 5.18
N SER A 287 -5.85 -2.09 4.85
CA SER A 287 -4.59 -1.88 5.56
C SER A 287 -3.66 -3.11 5.59
N LEU A 288 -3.93 -4.13 4.76
CA LEU A 288 -3.06 -5.31 4.64
C LEU A 288 -1.67 -4.88 4.18
N ASP A 289 -0.65 -5.45 4.83
CA ASP A 289 0.77 -5.19 4.53
C ASP A 289 1.12 -3.68 4.54
N THR A 290 0.48 -2.93 5.44
CA THR A 290 0.71 -1.50 5.65
C THR A 290 1.40 -1.26 6.98
N HIS A 291 2.50 -0.52 6.96
CA HIS A 291 3.39 -0.38 8.12
C HIS A 291 3.69 1.09 8.38
N VAL A 292 3.56 1.54 9.63
CA VAL A 292 4.03 2.85 10.06
C VAL A 292 5.40 2.67 10.71
N THR A 293 6.38 3.47 10.29
CA THR A 293 7.75 3.34 10.81
C THR A 293 8.51 4.65 10.70
N ARG A 294 9.52 4.79 11.54
CA ARG A 294 10.54 5.84 11.47
C ARG A 294 11.91 5.32 11.01
N SER A 295 12.03 4.02 10.72
CA SER A 295 13.29 3.38 10.35
C SER A 295 13.49 3.36 8.84
N LEU A 296 14.58 3.96 8.36
CA LEU A 296 14.96 3.91 6.94
C LEU A 296 15.22 2.47 6.48
N HIS A 297 15.90 1.67 7.32
CA HIS A 297 16.18 0.27 7.01
C HIS A 297 14.88 -0.52 6.84
N SER A 298 13.91 -0.32 7.74
CA SER A 298 12.59 -0.93 7.61
C SER A 298 11.94 -0.60 6.27
N ILE A 299 11.93 0.67 5.88
CA ILE A 299 11.28 1.12 4.63
C ILE A 299 11.97 0.52 3.39
N VAL A 300 13.31 0.53 3.38
CA VAL A 300 14.12 -0.05 2.29
C VAL A 300 13.84 -1.55 2.17
N ARG A 301 13.86 -2.30 3.29
CA ARG A 301 13.58 -3.74 3.29
C ARG A 301 12.16 -4.04 2.83
N HIS A 302 11.15 -3.28 3.28
CA HIS A 302 9.76 -3.49 2.89
C HIS A 302 9.53 -3.43 1.37
N ARG A 303 10.38 -2.72 0.60
CA ARG A 303 10.35 -2.72 -0.88
C ARG A 303 10.45 -4.11 -1.48
N GLU A 304 11.20 -5.01 -0.85
CA GLU A 304 11.53 -6.34 -1.40
C GLU A 304 10.38 -7.33 -1.35
N SER A 305 9.43 -7.07 -0.46
CA SER A 305 8.29 -7.96 -0.25
C SER A 305 7.21 -7.80 -1.32
N SER A 306 6.82 -6.57 -1.65
CA SER A 306 5.83 -6.26 -2.69
C SER A 306 5.96 -4.80 -3.14
N PRO A 307 5.50 -4.43 -4.35
CA PRO A 307 5.49 -3.05 -4.79
C PRO A 307 4.73 -2.14 -3.83
N LYS A 308 5.41 -1.10 -3.33
CA LYS A 308 4.90 -0.19 -2.31
C LYS A 308 5.15 1.28 -2.66
N VAL A 309 4.30 2.14 -2.14
CA VAL A 309 4.59 3.56 -1.95
C VAL A 309 4.95 3.80 -0.49
N VAL A 310 5.77 4.82 -0.25
CA VAL A 310 6.00 5.37 1.09
C VAL A 310 5.45 6.79 1.12
N SER A 311 4.62 7.08 2.11
CA SER A 311 3.92 8.36 2.25
C SER A 311 4.19 8.95 3.61
N LYS A 312 4.37 10.27 3.70
CA LYS A 312 4.60 10.95 4.98
C LYS A 312 3.44 10.64 5.91
N TYR A 313 3.72 10.06 7.08
CA TYR A 313 2.69 9.79 8.07
C TYR A 313 2.23 11.11 8.68
N ILE A 314 0.92 11.31 8.82
CA ILE A 314 0.36 12.51 9.44
C ILE A 314 0.59 12.39 10.95
N GLU A 315 1.58 13.13 11.45
CA GLU A 315 2.04 13.09 12.84
C GLU A 315 1.07 13.79 13.81
N SER A 316 0.33 14.78 13.32
CA SER A 316 -0.63 15.58 14.09
C SER A 316 -2.01 15.55 13.44
N PRO A 317 -2.70 14.39 13.42
CA PRO A 317 -4.06 14.31 12.90
C PRO A 317 -5.04 15.02 13.84
N VAL A 318 -6.16 15.51 13.29
CA VAL A 318 -7.29 15.89 14.13
C VAL A 318 -7.86 14.64 14.81
N LEU A 319 -8.14 14.72 16.10
CA LEU A 319 -8.59 13.59 16.91
C LEU A 319 -10.05 13.77 17.30
N PHE A 320 -10.75 12.68 17.58
CA PHE A 320 -12.10 12.72 18.13
C PHE A 320 -12.06 12.20 19.56
N LEU A 321 -12.58 12.96 20.52
CA LEU A 321 -12.72 12.50 21.90
C LEU A 321 -13.91 11.54 21.97
N ARG A 322 -13.59 10.27 22.20
CA ARG A 322 -14.53 9.21 22.56
C ARG A 322 -14.56 9.06 24.07
N GLU A 323 -15.73 9.17 24.69
CA GLU A 323 -15.86 9.05 26.16
C GLU A 323 -15.39 7.69 26.70
N ASP A 324 -15.53 6.62 25.90
CA ASP A 324 -15.19 5.26 26.28
C ASP A 324 -13.69 4.91 26.18
N VAL A 325 -12.91 5.71 25.45
CA VAL A 325 -11.51 5.38 25.10
C VAL A 325 -10.55 6.55 25.29
N GLY A 326 -10.92 7.75 24.87
CA GLY A 326 -10.06 8.94 24.82
C GLY A 326 -9.99 9.57 23.43
N ARG A 327 -8.93 10.33 23.15
CA ARG A 327 -8.74 11.02 21.86
C ARG A 327 -8.22 10.03 20.81
N VAL A 328 -9.08 9.63 19.89
CA VAL A 328 -8.79 8.62 18.87
C VAL A 328 -8.60 9.25 17.49
N LYS A 329 -7.88 8.54 16.62
CA LYS A 329 -7.79 8.87 15.20
C LYS A 329 -9.08 8.44 14.50
N PHE A 330 -9.45 9.15 13.44
CA PHE A 330 -10.56 8.75 12.58
C PHE A 330 -10.29 9.12 11.13
N ASP A 331 -11.06 8.55 10.22
CA ASP A 331 -11.13 8.97 8.83
C ASP A 331 -12.58 9.15 8.39
N VAL A 332 -12.76 9.96 7.34
CA VAL A 332 -14.05 10.26 6.74
C VAL A 332 -14.12 9.63 5.35
N ARG A 333 -15.12 8.78 5.12
CA ARG A 333 -15.41 8.16 3.82
C ARG A 333 -16.56 8.89 3.15
N TYR A 334 -16.24 9.65 2.12
CA TYR A 334 -17.21 10.18 1.17
C TYR A 334 -17.49 9.19 0.03
N VAL A 335 -18.71 9.25 -0.49
CA VAL A 335 -19.09 8.59 -1.74
C VAL A 335 -19.26 9.65 -2.82
N VAL A 336 -18.56 9.49 -3.93
CA VAL A 336 -18.57 10.44 -5.06
C VAL A 336 -19.04 9.70 -6.31
N LEU A 337 -20.01 10.27 -7.01
CA LEU A 337 -20.49 9.80 -8.31
C LEU A 337 -19.91 10.69 -9.42
N LEU A 338 -19.00 10.11 -10.21
CA LEU A 338 -18.55 10.71 -11.47
C LEU A 338 -19.54 10.33 -12.58
N ARG A 339 -20.28 11.32 -13.09
CA ARG A 339 -21.26 11.11 -14.16
C ARG A 339 -20.70 11.37 -15.55
N SER A 340 -19.76 12.32 -15.66
CA SER A 340 -19.09 12.64 -16.91
C SER A 340 -17.74 13.30 -16.63
N VAL A 341 -16.76 13.03 -17.49
CA VAL A 341 -15.44 13.69 -17.47
C VAL A 341 -15.37 14.89 -18.43
N LYS A 342 -16.30 14.99 -19.39
CA LYS A 342 -16.33 16.07 -20.38
C LYS A 342 -17.77 16.37 -20.87
N PRO A 343 -18.42 17.45 -20.39
CA PRO A 343 -17.98 18.31 -19.29
C PRO A 343 -17.92 17.52 -17.97
N LEU A 344 -17.03 17.93 -17.07
CA LEU A 344 -16.90 17.30 -15.74
C LEU A 344 -18.21 17.46 -14.96
N ARG A 345 -18.78 16.35 -14.51
CA ARG A 345 -19.99 16.29 -13.68
C ARG A 345 -19.77 15.31 -12.54
N LEU A 346 -19.59 15.85 -11.34
CA LEU A 346 -19.36 15.13 -10.10
C LEU A 346 -20.49 15.43 -9.13
N PHE A 347 -20.90 14.42 -8.37
CA PHE A 347 -21.86 14.54 -7.27
C PHE A 347 -21.23 13.91 -6.04
N VAL A 348 -21.43 14.52 -4.88
CA VAL A 348 -21.05 13.95 -3.59
C VAL A 348 -22.33 13.49 -2.92
N TYR A 349 -22.30 12.31 -2.30
CA TYR A 349 -23.43 11.83 -1.52
C TYR A 349 -23.52 12.63 -0.21
N ASP A 350 -24.73 12.99 0.20
CA ASP A 350 -24.96 13.84 1.39
C ASP A 350 -24.54 13.16 2.70
N VAL A 351 -24.48 11.82 2.70
CA VAL A 351 -24.04 11.02 3.85
C VAL A 351 -22.58 10.60 3.66
N PHE A 352 -21.77 10.80 4.71
CA PHE A 352 -20.44 10.24 4.82
C PHE A 352 -20.35 9.25 5.99
N TRP A 353 -19.40 8.32 5.90
CA TRP A 353 -19.16 7.33 6.95
C TRP A 353 -17.90 7.67 7.72
N LEU A 354 -17.97 7.51 9.03
CA LEU A 354 -16.83 7.68 9.93
C LEU A 354 -16.26 6.32 10.30
N ARG A 355 -14.94 6.29 10.42
CA ARG A 355 -14.18 5.10 10.80
C ARG A 355 -13.17 5.50 11.85
N PHE A 356 -13.33 4.98 13.06
CA PHE A 356 -12.53 5.35 14.23
C PHE A 356 -11.46 4.29 14.52
N SER A 357 -10.34 4.72 15.06
CA SER A 357 -9.41 3.85 15.78
C SER A 357 -10.01 3.47 17.14
N ASN A 358 -9.52 2.38 17.72
CA ASN A 358 -10.02 1.84 18.98
C ASN A 358 -9.12 2.16 20.17
N ARG A 359 -7.95 2.76 19.93
CA ARG A 359 -7.04 3.21 20.98
C ARG A 359 -6.72 4.71 20.84
N PRO A 360 -6.41 5.40 21.95
CA PRO A 360 -5.97 6.79 21.92
C PRO A 360 -4.75 6.96 21.03
N PHE A 361 -4.76 8.00 20.20
CA PHE A 361 -3.65 8.25 19.29
C PHE A 361 -2.44 8.83 20.02
N ALA A 362 -1.29 8.24 19.78
CA ALA A 362 0.03 8.76 20.10
C ALA A 362 1.03 8.22 19.07
N LEU A 363 2.24 8.80 18.99
CA LEU A 363 3.30 8.39 18.04
C LEU A 363 4.25 7.34 18.65
N ASP A 364 3.67 6.41 19.40
CA ASP A 364 4.29 5.27 20.07
C ASP A 364 3.56 3.98 19.68
N ASP A 365 4.20 2.83 19.93
CA ASP A 365 3.69 1.50 19.55
C ASP A 365 3.18 1.48 18.09
N LEU A 366 4.07 1.82 17.14
CA LEU A 366 3.70 2.01 15.73
C LEU A 366 3.13 0.75 15.05
N ASP A 367 3.33 -0.41 15.67
CA ASP A 367 2.80 -1.72 15.32
C ASP A 367 1.39 -1.98 15.86
N ASP A 368 0.90 -1.15 16.78
CA ASP A 368 -0.48 -1.21 17.31
C ASP A 368 -1.49 -0.80 16.22
N TYR A 369 -2.09 -1.82 15.61
CA TYR A 369 -3.07 -1.65 14.55
C TYR A 369 -4.25 -0.78 14.97
N GLU A 370 -4.79 -1.03 16.17
CA GLU A 370 -5.99 -0.38 16.70
C GLU A 370 -5.76 1.08 17.10
N LYS A 371 -4.49 1.51 17.19
CA LYS A 371 -4.06 2.89 17.43
C LYS A 371 -3.89 3.68 16.13
N HIS A 372 -3.22 3.10 15.14
CA HIS A 372 -2.78 3.85 13.95
C HIS A 372 -3.71 3.72 12.74
N PHE A 373 -4.55 2.69 12.70
CA PHE A 373 -5.52 2.43 11.63
C PHE A 373 -6.95 2.60 12.13
N THR A 374 -7.86 2.84 11.18
CA THR A 374 -9.28 3.16 11.43
C THR A 374 -10.21 2.11 10.84
N VAL A 375 -9.66 1.06 10.24
CA VAL A 375 -10.41 0.05 9.51
C VAL A 375 -10.60 -1.19 10.38
N MET A 376 -11.65 -1.16 11.21
CA MET A 376 -11.96 -2.24 12.17
C MET A 376 -13.01 -3.24 11.65
N ASN A 377 -13.64 -2.95 10.52
CA ASN A 377 -14.82 -3.65 10.02
C ASN A 377 -14.55 -5.00 9.34
N TYR A 378 -13.32 -5.53 9.42
CA TYR A 378 -12.92 -6.80 8.80
C TYR A 378 -12.49 -7.87 9.80
N ASP A 379 -12.35 -7.51 11.07
CA ASP A 379 -12.11 -8.46 12.15
C ASP A 379 -13.41 -8.59 12.97
N PRO A 380 -14.04 -9.78 13.01
CA PRO A 380 -15.29 -9.97 13.73
C PRO A 380 -15.13 -9.86 15.25
N GLU A 381 -13.91 -9.97 15.78
CA GLU A 381 -13.60 -9.85 17.22
C GLU A 381 -13.37 -8.40 17.64
N VAL A 382 -13.17 -7.49 16.68
CA VAL A 382 -12.88 -6.07 16.96
C VAL A 382 -14.15 -5.24 16.91
N VAL A 383 -14.37 -4.45 17.97
CA VAL A 383 -15.53 -3.57 18.06
C VAL A 383 -15.39 -2.41 17.07
N LEU A 384 -16.35 -2.27 16.16
CA LEU A 384 -16.47 -1.12 15.27
C LEU A 384 -17.43 -0.09 15.89
N LYS A 385 -16.90 1.04 16.34
CA LYS A 385 -17.75 2.19 16.72
C LYS A 385 -18.32 2.85 15.46
N GLN A 386 -19.64 2.85 15.35
CA GLN A 386 -20.36 3.60 14.32
C GLN A 386 -20.95 4.86 14.94
N VAL A 387 -20.71 6.00 14.30
CA VAL A 387 -21.34 7.29 14.59
C VAL A 387 -21.86 7.81 13.26
N HIS A 388 -23.13 8.19 13.22
CA HIS A 388 -23.73 8.74 12.00
C HIS A 388 -23.28 10.20 11.80
N TYR A 389 -23.31 10.70 10.56
CA TYR A 389 -22.71 11.99 10.25
C TYR A 389 -23.43 13.18 10.93
N ASP A 390 -24.75 13.08 11.10
CA ASP A 390 -25.59 14.10 11.74
C ASP A 390 -25.40 14.16 13.27
N GLU A 391 -25.03 13.05 13.90
CA GLU A 391 -24.60 12.98 15.30
C GLU A 391 -23.15 13.47 15.46
N PHE A 392 -22.28 13.12 14.52
CA PHE A 392 -20.87 13.46 14.56
C PHE A 392 -20.61 14.96 14.44
N ILE A 393 -21.28 15.64 13.49
CA ILE A 393 -21.00 17.06 13.19
C ILE A 393 -21.17 17.94 14.45
N PRO A 394 -22.31 17.93 15.16
CA PRO A 394 -22.50 18.77 16.35
C PRO A 394 -21.52 18.43 17.48
N GLU A 395 -21.21 17.14 17.67
CA GLU A 395 -20.29 16.71 18.72
C GLU A 395 -18.84 17.10 18.39
N PHE A 396 -18.44 16.99 17.12
CA PHE A 396 -17.13 17.43 16.66
C PHE A 396 -16.96 18.95 16.78
N GLU A 397 -17.96 19.74 16.37
CA GLU A 397 -17.97 21.20 16.52
C GLU A 397 -17.89 21.62 18.00
N LYS A 398 -18.55 20.89 18.91
CA LYS A 398 -18.44 21.13 20.35
C LYS A 398 -17.03 20.87 20.89
N GLN A 399 -16.33 19.87 20.34
CA GLN A 399 -14.95 19.55 20.73
C GLN A 399 -13.92 20.52 20.12
N TYR A 400 -14.27 21.18 19.02
CA TYR A 400 -13.45 22.12 18.25
C TYR A 400 -14.25 23.40 17.94
N PRO A 401 -14.50 24.26 18.96
CA PRO A 401 -15.38 25.43 18.85
C PRO A 401 -14.81 26.59 18.02
#